data_AF-C1EH83-F1
#
_entry.id   AF-C1EH83-F1
#
_cell.length_a   1.000
_cell.length_b   1.000
_cell.length_c   1.000
_cell.angle_alpha   90.00
_cell.angle_beta   90.00
_cell.angle_gamma   90.00
#
_symmetry.space_group_name_H-M   'P 1'
#
loop_
_entity.id
_entity.type
_entity.pdbx_description
1 polymer ?
#
loop_
_entity_poly.entity_id
_entity_poly.type
_entity_poly.pdbx_seq_one_letter_code
_entity_poly.pdbx_strand_id
1 'polypeptide(L)'
;MNFFNQRGKFSRILVRDDANQPAGRTPDASWSGSMLPRSLTVRGDAGARHELPASHQPSAAGTVASLAPRAPAPSHKLLSLSHSTRHHRPRASSGSDAEFDADKDGAEPTASTSICAQMAHVGRRGRTPNLYWLAPHDEQLRRHPRFVALPPVEDVVVGHESSYRYVRQHTELWDDLHAGRITTGCLTAALGFQEDGVCKTLGMGRGRGGDHGPLLGAYRRLRLGTMPTPSGMSRAEEERANAERTRAYNSGLDALGPAAPIDGGSDDDDGDDPIVAEDLAAGATTSGGVEGGGDGNTQKKNKNKKRRPKKRPKGAAPKRDASALVGDATPWAAARAMRCKMAARRGEGGVRMAWGSAQEAGTVATLMLHHPECVCEEVGLCCVDVDRWRDEWGLGATSVPPIGASPDAIVRFPTKDSGSGPGWERLVVEVKNHSPFRRDPGKPGVFYVNDRTPFETPPPYHVPQLQMEMLAADTRAGLLCMQSATRGVRVFRIERDDEYCAGMLRTLGAMHEEYVLRGREPPERMFSDRDWYFDLVRRTVKIAKGATLWEEIPYHARLPGEAYDERPFLPASG
;
A
#
# COMPACT_ATOMS: atom_id res chain seq x y z
N MET A 1 -43.68 -45.60 2.24
CA MET A 1 -45.00 -44.94 2.09
C MET A 1 -45.08 -44.36 0.69
N ASN A 2 -46.04 -44.86 -0.09
CA ASN A 2 -46.39 -44.46 -1.44
C ASN A 2 -46.92 -43.00 -1.48
N PHE A 3 -46.65 -42.23 -2.53
CA PHE A 3 -47.58 -42.07 -3.66
C PHE A 3 -47.05 -41.11 -4.75
N PHE A 4 -47.25 -41.54 -5.99
CA PHE A 4 -47.07 -40.86 -7.28
C PHE A 4 -48.38 -40.14 -7.67
N ASN A 5 -48.31 -38.99 -8.36
CA ASN A 5 -49.22 -38.50 -9.44
C ASN A 5 -49.17 -36.96 -9.56
N GLN A 6 -49.33 -36.29 -10.71
CA GLN A 6 -49.29 -36.61 -12.14
C GLN A 6 -49.41 -35.27 -12.91
N ARG A 7 -48.65 -35.14 -14.01
CA ARG A 7 -49.00 -34.58 -15.35
C ARG A 7 -49.50 -33.14 -15.59
N GLY A 8 -48.80 -32.49 -16.52
CA GLY A 8 -49.30 -31.80 -17.73
C GLY A 8 -48.09 -31.31 -18.55
N LYS A 9 -47.66 -31.87 -19.70
CA LYS A 9 -48.16 -31.94 -21.10
C LYS A 9 -48.27 -30.59 -21.86
N PHE A 10 -47.80 -30.65 -23.12
CA PHE A 10 -47.72 -29.68 -24.24
C PHE A 10 -46.38 -28.94 -24.41
N SER A 11 -45.74 -28.85 -25.58
CA SER A 11 -45.69 -29.63 -26.83
C SER A 11 -44.55 -29.06 -27.71
N ARG A 12 -43.96 -29.95 -28.50
CA ARG A 12 -42.92 -29.69 -29.52
C ARG A 12 -43.36 -28.68 -30.58
N ILE A 13 -42.41 -27.90 -31.10
CA ILE A 13 -42.33 -27.56 -32.52
C ILE A 13 -40.94 -27.96 -33.03
N LEU A 14 -40.96 -28.80 -34.05
CA LEU A 14 -39.87 -29.25 -34.91
C LEU A 14 -39.99 -28.44 -36.21
N VAL A 15 -38.89 -27.87 -36.71
CA VAL A 15 -38.66 -27.74 -38.15
C VAL A 15 -37.18 -28.07 -38.43
N ARG A 16 -37.01 -29.19 -39.13
CA ARG A 16 -35.89 -29.69 -39.95
C ARG A 16 -36.00 -29.01 -41.34
N ASP A 17 -35.04 -28.91 -42.26
CA ASP A 17 -33.85 -29.71 -42.58
C ASP A 17 -33.03 -28.96 -43.69
N ASP A 18 -31.88 -29.56 -44.03
CA ASP A 18 -31.09 -29.50 -45.28
C ASP A 18 -29.98 -28.42 -45.42
N ALA A 19 -28.68 -28.72 -45.34
CA ALA A 19 -27.79 -29.66 -46.06
C ALA A 19 -27.22 -29.08 -47.38
N ASN A 20 -25.92 -28.73 -47.40
CA ASN A 20 -24.88 -29.29 -48.29
C ASN A 20 -23.53 -28.56 -48.19
N GLN A 21 -22.47 -29.33 -47.95
CA GLN A 21 -21.07 -29.08 -48.37
C GLN A 21 -20.88 -29.77 -49.76
N PRO A 22 -19.78 -29.59 -50.56
CA PRO A 22 -18.39 -29.64 -50.09
C PRO A 22 -17.25 -28.97 -50.93
N ALA A 23 -16.04 -29.09 -50.36
CA ALA A 23 -14.73 -29.33 -51.00
C ALA A 23 -13.95 -28.19 -51.69
N GLY A 24 -12.66 -28.07 -51.33
CA GLY A 24 -11.63 -27.61 -52.28
C GLY A 24 -10.32 -27.02 -51.75
N ARG A 25 -9.37 -27.88 -51.34
CA ARG A 25 -7.89 -27.81 -51.52
C ARG A 25 -7.04 -26.65 -50.95
N THR A 26 -6.11 -27.05 -50.08
CA THR A 26 -4.72 -26.53 -49.96
C THR A 26 -3.84 -27.12 -51.08
N PRO A 27 -2.64 -26.55 -51.41
CA PRO A 27 -1.42 -26.84 -50.63
C PRO A 27 -0.38 -25.68 -50.51
N ASP A 28 0.46 -25.83 -49.48
CA ASP A 28 1.89 -25.49 -49.34
C ASP A 28 2.49 -24.20 -49.94
N ALA A 29 3.07 -23.39 -49.05
CA ALA A 29 4.40 -22.81 -49.26
C ALA A 29 5.07 -22.47 -47.92
N SER A 30 6.06 -23.28 -47.57
CA SER A 30 7.12 -23.01 -46.60
C SER A 30 8.02 -21.87 -47.10
N TRP A 31 8.11 -20.74 -46.40
CA TRP A 31 9.29 -19.86 -46.53
C TRP A 31 9.70 -19.26 -45.18
N SER A 32 11.02 -19.31 -45.04
CA SER A 32 11.89 -18.98 -43.92
C SER A 32 11.87 -17.51 -43.50
N GLY A 33 12.16 -17.30 -42.21
CA GLY A 33 13.07 -16.29 -41.69
C GLY A 33 13.06 -14.91 -42.35
N SER A 34 12.40 -13.95 -41.70
CA SER A 34 12.70 -12.54 -41.88
C SER A 34 12.42 -11.79 -40.59
N MET A 35 13.43 -11.04 -40.17
CA MET A 35 13.49 -10.16 -39.01
C MET A 35 12.27 -9.22 -38.95
N LEU A 36 11.61 -9.16 -37.79
CA LEU A 36 10.69 -8.08 -37.49
C LEU A 36 11.45 -6.88 -36.89
N PRO A 37 11.16 -5.65 -37.36
CA PRO A 37 11.83 -4.45 -36.89
C PRO A 37 11.43 -4.09 -35.47
N ARG A 38 12.43 -3.65 -34.69
CA ARG A 38 12.27 -2.89 -33.46
C ARG A 38 11.51 -1.59 -33.75
N SER A 39 10.76 -1.12 -32.75
CA SER A 39 10.01 0.15 -32.66
C SER A 39 8.54 0.10 -33.11
N LEU A 40 7.70 -0.52 -32.27
CA LEU A 40 6.30 -0.07 -32.14
C LEU A 40 6.28 1.06 -31.12
N THR A 41 6.26 2.29 -31.63
CA THR A 41 5.89 3.47 -30.84
C THR A 41 4.41 3.34 -30.51
N VAL A 42 4.11 3.11 -29.23
CA VAL A 42 2.76 3.21 -28.69
C VAL A 42 2.29 4.65 -28.88
N ARG A 43 1.48 4.89 -29.91
CA ARG A 43 0.62 6.07 -29.97
C ARG A 43 -0.47 5.84 -28.94
N GLY A 44 -0.29 6.42 -27.75
CA GLY A 44 -1.36 6.49 -26.76
C GLY A 44 -2.47 7.37 -27.32
N ASP A 45 -3.64 6.77 -27.52
CA ASP A 45 -4.86 7.56 -27.69
C ASP A 45 -5.15 8.28 -26.37
N ALA A 46 -5.42 9.58 -26.50
CA ALA A 46 -5.53 10.51 -25.40
C ALA A 46 -6.80 10.24 -24.57
N GLY A 47 -6.70 9.34 -23.59
CA GLY A 47 -7.47 9.46 -22.36
C GLY A 47 -7.15 10.83 -21.76
N ALA A 48 -8.20 11.63 -21.50
CA ALA A 48 -8.14 13.05 -21.13
C ALA A 48 -6.89 13.39 -20.29
N ARG A 49 -6.04 14.27 -20.85
CA ARG A 49 -4.93 14.88 -20.12
C ARG A 49 -5.53 15.56 -18.90
N HIS A 50 -5.33 14.96 -17.74
CA HIS A 50 -5.79 15.51 -16.47
C HIS A 50 -4.90 16.72 -16.17
N GLU A 51 -5.26 17.89 -16.68
CA GLU A 51 -4.54 19.13 -16.41
C GLU A 51 -4.55 19.39 -14.90
N LEU A 52 -3.38 19.74 -14.35
CA LEU A 52 -3.26 20.13 -12.95
C LEU A 52 -4.10 21.41 -12.75
N PRO A 53 -4.91 21.50 -11.67
CA PRO A 53 -5.55 22.75 -11.30
C PRO A 53 -4.49 23.84 -11.14
N ALA A 54 -4.77 25.07 -11.56
CA ALA A 54 -3.81 26.18 -11.49
C ALA A 54 -3.27 26.42 -10.06
N SER A 55 -4.03 26.06 -9.02
CA SER A 55 -3.61 26.14 -7.61
C SER A 55 -2.54 25.13 -7.19
N HIS A 56 -2.32 24.06 -7.97
CA HIS A 56 -1.38 22.98 -7.66
C HIS A 56 -0.13 23.01 -8.56
N GLN A 57 0.03 24.07 -9.36
CA GLN A 57 1.28 24.29 -10.10
C GLN A 57 2.38 24.72 -9.11
N PRO A 58 3.66 24.34 -9.32
CA PRO A 58 4.77 24.75 -8.45
C PRO A 58 4.88 26.27 -8.23
N SER A 59 4.40 27.06 -9.20
CA SER A 59 4.32 28.53 -9.14
C SER A 59 3.28 29.07 -8.14
N ALA A 60 2.27 28.28 -7.77
CA ALA A 60 1.25 28.67 -6.80
C ALA A 60 1.71 28.51 -5.34
N ALA A 61 2.80 27.78 -5.09
CA ALA A 61 3.40 27.55 -3.77
C ALA A 61 4.22 28.76 -3.25
N GLY A 62 3.77 29.97 -3.54
CA GLY A 62 4.41 31.22 -3.12
C GLY A 62 4.72 31.24 -1.62
N THR A 63 5.96 31.60 -1.29
CA THR A 63 6.51 31.90 0.05
C THR A 63 6.73 30.76 1.06
N VAL A 64 6.17 29.55 0.90
CA VAL A 64 6.44 28.42 1.84
C VAL A 64 7.79 27.73 1.57
N ALA A 65 8.37 27.91 0.38
CA ALA A 65 9.71 27.41 0.02
C ALA A 65 10.85 28.01 0.86
N SER A 66 10.60 29.06 1.65
CA SER A 66 11.62 29.74 2.47
C SER A 66 11.88 29.11 3.84
N LEU A 67 11.07 28.12 4.26
CA LEU A 67 11.15 27.50 5.59
C LEU A 67 11.65 26.04 5.58
N ALA A 68 11.91 25.47 4.40
CA ALA A 68 12.56 24.16 4.30
C ALA A 68 14.07 24.33 4.46
N PRO A 69 14.77 23.49 5.26
CA PRO A 69 16.22 23.47 5.26
C PRO A 69 16.70 23.21 3.83
N ARG A 70 17.54 24.11 3.33
CA ARG A 70 18.08 24.09 1.98
C ARG A 70 18.85 22.79 1.78
N ALA A 71 18.32 21.89 0.93
CA ALA A 71 19.01 20.67 0.57
C ALA A 71 20.40 21.00 -0.03
N PRO A 72 21.46 20.24 0.29
CA PRO A 72 22.73 20.36 -0.42
C PRO A 72 22.47 20.09 -1.91
N ALA A 73 23.01 20.95 -2.77
CA ALA A 73 22.80 20.86 -4.21
C ALA A 73 23.18 19.46 -4.73
N PRO A 74 22.35 18.82 -5.57
CA PRO A 74 22.69 17.54 -6.17
C PRO A 74 23.92 17.72 -7.07
N SER A 75 24.92 16.84 -6.89
CA SER A 75 26.09 16.79 -7.76
C SER A 75 25.66 16.44 -9.18
N HIS A 76 25.90 17.36 -10.11
CA HIS A 76 25.62 17.20 -11.53
C HIS A 76 26.53 16.15 -12.16
N LYS A 77 26.14 14.87 -12.19
CA LYS A 77 26.58 13.92 -13.23
C LYS A 77 25.52 12.82 -13.45
N LEU A 78 24.67 13.01 -14.45
CA LEU A 78 24.00 11.91 -15.15
C LEU A 78 24.33 11.99 -16.65
N LEU A 79 24.98 10.92 -17.10
CA LEU A 79 24.95 10.29 -18.44
C LEU A 79 25.59 11.01 -19.64
N SER A 80 26.79 10.55 -20.00
CA SER A 80 27.12 10.28 -21.40
C SER A 80 27.48 8.80 -21.56
N LEU A 81 26.60 8.01 -22.19
CA LEU A 81 26.89 6.66 -22.64
C LEU A 81 27.42 6.73 -24.07
N SER A 82 28.65 6.26 -24.29
CA SER A 82 29.13 5.84 -25.61
C SER A 82 29.85 4.51 -25.49
N HIS A 83 29.51 3.60 -26.40
CA HIS A 83 30.05 2.25 -26.53
C HIS A 83 31.56 2.23 -26.78
N SER A 84 32.30 1.29 -26.17
CA SER A 84 33.25 0.44 -26.90
C SER A 84 33.79 -0.72 -26.04
N THR A 85 34.17 -1.77 -26.75
CA THR A 85 34.52 -3.14 -26.35
C THR A 85 35.93 -3.36 -25.79
N ARG A 86 36.08 -4.37 -24.91
CA ARG A 86 37.09 -5.48 -24.91
C ARG A 86 37.74 -5.79 -23.54
N HIS A 87 37.73 -7.09 -23.25
CA HIS A 87 38.67 -7.94 -22.50
C HIS A 87 39.64 -7.34 -21.46
N HIS A 88 39.58 -7.80 -20.20
CA HIS A 88 40.49 -8.84 -19.66
C HIS A 88 40.20 -9.14 -18.17
N ARG A 89 40.17 -10.43 -17.83
CA ARG A 89 40.42 -10.97 -16.49
C ARG A 89 41.95 -10.95 -16.25
N PRO A 90 42.45 -10.82 -15.00
CA PRO A 90 42.66 -12.03 -14.19
C PRO A 90 42.52 -11.90 -12.65
N ARG A 91 42.07 -13.01 -12.07
CA ARG A 91 42.59 -13.85 -10.95
C ARG A 91 43.36 -13.24 -9.74
N ALA A 92 43.10 -13.87 -8.60
CA ALA A 92 43.49 -13.60 -7.22
C ALA A 92 44.91 -14.02 -6.77
N SER A 93 45.38 -13.42 -5.65
CA SER A 93 46.29 -13.97 -4.61
C SER A 93 46.50 -12.88 -3.52
N SER A 94 46.02 -13.05 -2.27
CA SER A 94 46.73 -13.57 -1.07
C SER A 94 47.94 -12.76 -0.58
N GLY A 95 47.94 -12.35 0.70
CA GLY A 95 49.16 -12.16 1.50
C GLY A 95 49.23 -10.93 2.42
N SER A 96 48.95 -11.16 3.72
CA SER A 96 49.63 -10.69 4.96
C SER A 96 50.09 -9.23 5.17
N ASP A 97 49.57 -8.66 6.28
CA ASP A 97 50.25 -7.99 7.42
C ASP A 97 51.47 -7.08 7.18
N ALA A 98 51.36 -5.79 7.53
CA ALA A 98 51.99 -5.19 8.72
C ALA A 98 51.93 -3.64 8.71
N GLU A 99 51.53 -3.11 9.88
CA GLU A 99 51.99 -1.90 10.60
C GLU A 99 52.09 -0.50 9.95
N PHE A 100 51.36 0.41 10.61
CA PHE A 100 51.73 1.77 11.05
C PHE A 100 52.60 2.64 10.13
N ASP A 101 51.99 3.68 9.58
CA ASP A 101 52.57 5.01 9.76
C ASP A 101 51.49 6.09 9.85
N ALA A 102 51.68 6.96 10.84
CA ALA A 102 50.83 8.09 11.13
C ALA A 102 51.28 9.27 10.29
N ASP A 103 50.42 9.76 9.39
CA ASP A 103 50.59 11.10 8.86
C ASP A 103 49.31 11.91 8.97
N LYS A 104 49.49 13.05 9.63
CA LYS A 104 48.52 14.11 9.80
C LYS A 104 48.44 14.85 8.47
N ASP A 105 47.29 14.76 7.81
CA ASP A 105 46.86 15.79 6.88
C ASP A 105 45.40 16.15 7.15
N GLY A 106 45.18 17.45 7.31
CA GLY A 106 43.91 18.05 7.66
C GLY A 106 42.85 17.74 6.61
N ALA A 107 42.00 16.77 6.91
CA ALA A 107 40.72 16.64 6.24
C ALA A 107 39.77 17.71 6.80
N GLU A 108 39.41 18.67 5.96
CA GLU A 108 38.21 19.47 6.16
C GLU A 108 37.03 18.54 6.47
N PRO A 109 36.11 18.91 7.39
CA PRO A 109 35.00 18.06 7.75
C PRO A 109 34.15 17.82 6.50
N THR A 110 34.24 16.59 5.99
CA THR A 110 33.37 16.09 4.92
C THR A 110 31.93 16.28 5.38
N ALA A 111 31.11 16.80 4.47
CA ALA A 111 29.71 17.16 4.70
C ALA A 111 29.03 16.14 5.62
N SER A 112 28.58 16.63 6.78
CA SER A 112 27.77 15.90 7.76
C SER A 112 26.76 15.01 7.03
N THR A 113 27.03 13.70 7.02
CA THR A 113 26.03 12.69 6.69
C THR A 113 24.95 12.88 7.73
N SER A 114 23.87 13.60 7.38
CA SER A 114 22.74 13.85 8.27
C SER A 114 22.15 12.50 8.67
N ILE A 115 22.61 11.96 9.81
CA ILE A 115 22.07 10.75 10.40
C ILE A 115 20.63 11.08 10.79
N CYS A 116 19.70 10.21 10.38
CA CYS A 116 18.29 10.29 10.76
C CYS A 116 18.18 10.45 12.29
N ALA A 117 17.55 11.51 12.79
CA ALA A 117 17.49 11.84 14.22
C ALA A 117 16.98 10.67 15.10
N GLN A 118 16.11 9.85 14.52
CA GLN A 118 15.55 8.62 15.09
C GLN A 118 16.62 7.60 15.52
N MET A 119 17.82 7.65 14.95
CA MET A 119 18.95 6.79 15.35
C MET A 119 19.29 6.94 16.84
N ALA A 120 19.09 8.12 17.43
CA ALA A 120 19.31 8.37 18.85
C ALA A 120 18.38 7.57 19.78
N HIS A 121 17.30 6.98 19.24
CA HIS A 121 16.34 6.18 20.01
C HIS A 121 16.61 4.68 19.92
N VAL A 122 17.60 4.22 19.15
CA VAL A 122 17.94 2.79 19.04
C VAL A 122 18.31 2.26 20.42
N GLY A 123 17.74 1.10 20.78
CA GLY A 123 17.89 0.48 22.09
C GLY A 123 16.92 0.99 23.17
N ARG A 124 16.19 2.10 22.94
CA ARG A 124 15.11 2.53 23.86
C ARG A 124 14.04 1.44 23.95
N ARG A 125 13.43 1.32 25.14
CA ARG A 125 12.47 0.26 25.48
C ARG A 125 11.15 0.81 25.97
N GLY A 126 10.09 0.05 25.76
CA GLY A 126 8.76 0.33 26.30
C GLY A 126 7.75 -0.78 26.02
N ARG A 127 6.64 -0.78 26.75
CA ARG A 127 5.59 -1.82 26.63
C ARG A 127 4.64 -1.58 25.47
N THR A 128 4.41 -0.32 25.12
CA THR A 128 3.45 0.07 24.08
C THR A 128 4.17 0.87 22.99
N PRO A 129 4.60 0.22 21.90
CA PRO A 129 5.15 0.90 20.74
C PRO A 129 4.21 1.98 20.20
N ASN A 130 4.75 3.17 19.96
CA ASN A 130 4.00 4.23 19.30
C ASN A 130 4.03 4.00 17.78
N LEU A 131 2.95 3.47 17.23
CA LEU A 131 2.84 3.20 15.79
C LEU A 131 2.97 4.47 14.93
N TYR A 132 2.65 5.62 15.52
CA TYR A 132 2.59 6.92 14.87
C TYR A 132 3.78 7.81 15.23
N TRP A 133 4.83 7.22 15.80
CA TRP A 133 6.08 7.90 16.09
C TRP A 133 6.57 8.60 14.83
N LEU A 134 6.58 9.95 14.87
CA LEU A 134 6.99 10.83 13.78
C LEU A 134 6.18 10.68 12.48
N ALA A 135 4.98 10.11 12.53
CA ALA A 135 4.08 10.03 11.38
C ALA A 135 3.00 11.12 11.40
N PRO A 136 2.76 11.82 10.29
CA PRO A 136 1.63 12.73 10.17
C PRO A 136 0.32 11.93 10.18
N HIS A 137 -0.78 12.61 10.42
CA HIS A 137 -2.13 12.11 10.14
C HIS A 137 -2.47 12.36 8.67
N ASP A 138 -3.31 11.49 8.09
CA ASP A 138 -3.70 11.61 6.68
C ASP A 138 -4.33 12.98 6.41
N GLU A 139 -5.16 13.47 7.32
CA GLU A 139 -5.74 14.83 7.27
C GLU A 139 -4.71 15.96 7.33
N GLN A 140 -3.53 15.75 7.93
CA GLN A 140 -2.43 16.73 7.88
C GLN A 140 -1.81 16.72 6.47
N LEU A 141 -1.55 15.53 5.90
CA LEU A 141 -1.03 15.39 4.54
C LEU A 141 -1.99 15.97 3.50
N ARG A 142 -3.30 15.70 3.62
CA ARG A 142 -4.35 16.18 2.71
C ARG A 142 -4.41 17.70 2.59
N ARG A 143 -3.99 18.45 3.61
CA ARG A 143 -3.98 19.92 3.61
C ARG A 143 -2.78 20.52 2.89
N HIS A 144 -1.79 19.71 2.54
CA HIS A 144 -0.61 20.24 1.87
C HIS A 144 -0.95 20.59 0.40
N PRO A 145 -0.61 21.80 -0.09
CA PRO A 145 -1.06 22.28 -1.41
C PRO A 145 -0.48 21.51 -2.62
N ARG A 146 0.53 20.67 -2.38
CA ARG A 146 1.09 19.75 -3.39
C ARG A 146 0.57 18.32 -3.28
N PHE A 147 -0.39 18.09 -2.39
CA PHE A 147 -1.06 16.81 -2.22
C PHE A 147 -2.53 16.94 -2.63
N VAL A 148 -2.89 16.36 -3.77
CA VAL A 148 -4.26 16.32 -4.27
C VAL A 148 -5.02 15.25 -3.49
N ALA A 149 -5.76 15.70 -2.47
CA ALA A 149 -6.59 14.84 -1.63
C ALA A 149 -7.89 14.44 -2.33
N LEU A 150 -8.34 13.21 -2.12
CA LEU A 150 -9.68 12.80 -2.55
C LEU A 150 -10.73 13.46 -1.64
N PRO A 151 -11.92 13.82 -2.13
CA PRO A 151 -13.00 14.32 -1.27
C PRO A 151 -13.52 13.22 -0.31
N PRO A 152 -14.32 13.58 0.71
CA PRO A 152 -15.05 12.61 1.53
C PRO A 152 -15.91 11.68 0.66
N VAL A 153 -16.12 10.44 1.12
CA VAL A 153 -16.76 9.39 0.32
C VAL A 153 -18.19 9.73 -0.08
N GLU A 154 -18.90 10.48 0.77
CA GLU A 154 -20.24 11.00 0.54
C GLU A 154 -20.34 11.94 -0.67
N ASP A 155 -19.22 12.53 -1.08
CA ASP A 155 -19.15 13.44 -2.22
C ASP A 155 -18.71 12.73 -3.50
N VAL A 156 -18.47 11.42 -3.50
CA VAL A 156 -18.01 10.68 -4.70
C VAL A 156 -19.20 10.11 -5.47
N VAL A 157 -19.25 10.31 -6.79
CA VAL A 157 -20.15 9.53 -7.66
C VAL A 157 -19.51 8.17 -7.88
N VAL A 158 -20.18 7.10 -7.50
CA VAL A 158 -19.72 5.73 -7.73
C VAL A 158 -20.69 5.02 -8.67
N GLY A 159 -20.17 4.61 -9.83
CA GLY A 159 -20.95 3.95 -10.86
C GLY A 159 -20.11 2.99 -11.68
N HIS A 160 -19.46 3.48 -12.73
CA HIS A 160 -18.49 2.73 -13.50
C HIS A 160 -17.21 2.46 -12.71
N GLU A 161 -16.50 1.35 -12.97
CA GLU A 161 -15.30 0.95 -12.22
C GLU A 161 -14.17 1.99 -12.22
N SER A 162 -14.12 2.85 -13.24
CA SER A 162 -13.17 3.97 -13.30
C SER A 162 -13.38 5.00 -12.19
N SER A 163 -14.59 5.08 -11.61
CA SER A 163 -14.89 5.99 -10.50
C SER A 163 -14.32 5.54 -9.16
N TYR A 164 -13.97 4.25 -9.01
CA TYR A 164 -13.52 3.67 -7.73
C TYR A 164 -12.19 4.27 -7.25
N ARG A 165 -11.39 4.80 -8.18
CA ARG A 165 -10.14 5.52 -7.90
C ARG A 165 -10.34 6.81 -7.09
N TYR A 166 -11.58 7.31 -6.99
CA TYR A 166 -11.93 8.48 -6.19
C TYR A 166 -12.44 8.13 -4.79
N VAL A 167 -12.66 6.86 -4.48
CA VAL A 167 -13.08 6.41 -3.16
C VAL A 167 -11.86 6.26 -2.27
N ARG A 168 -11.77 7.06 -1.20
CA ARG A 168 -10.65 7.01 -0.24
C ARG A 168 -10.45 5.59 0.29
N GLN A 169 -9.18 5.19 0.36
CA GLN A 169 -8.79 3.93 0.99
C GLN A 169 -9.20 3.92 2.48
N HIS A 170 -9.34 2.73 3.05
CA HIS A 170 -9.76 2.51 4.45
C HIS A 170 -11.17 3.02 4.79
N THR A 171 -12.01 3.24 3.78
CA THR A 171 -13.46 3.44 3.97
C THR A 171 -14.20 2.12 3.78
N GLU A 172 -15.39 1.99 4.39
CA GLU A 172 -16.24 0.80 4.20
C GLU A 172 -16.58 0.60 2.72
N LEU A 173 -16.87 1.68 1.99
CA LEU A 173 -17.14 1.60 0.56
C LEU A 173 -15.92 1.09 -0.24
N TRP A 174 -14.71 1.52 0.09
CA TRP A 174 -13.50 1.00 -0.55
C TRP A 174 -13.30 -0.49 -0.29
N ASP A 175 -13.52 -0.94 0.95
CA ASP A 175 -13.45 -2.36 1.30
C ASP A 175 -14.49 -3.19 0.53
N ASP A 176 -15.70 -2.67 0.41
CA ASP A 176 -16.81 -3.27 -0.32
C ASP A 176 -16.55 -3.40 -1.82
N LEU A 177 -15.89 -2.41 -2.43
CA LEU A 177 -15.52 -2.42 -3.86
C LEU A 177 -14.53 -3.54 -4.22
N HIS A 178 -13.87 -4.15 -3.23
CA HIS A 178 -13.02 -5.34 -3.43
C HIS A 178 -13.81 -6.64 -3.64
N ALA A 179 -15.12 -6.66 -3.35
CA ALA A 179 -15.95 -7.85 -3.51
C ALA A 179 -15.86 -8.39 -4.94
N GLY A 180 -15.62 -9.70 -5.08
CA GLY A 180 -15.54 -10.37 -6.39
C GLY A 180 -14.31 -10.05 -7.23
N ARG A 181 -13.30 -9.37 -6.68
CA ARG A 181 -12.10 -8.95 -7.43
C ARG A 181 -10.81 -9.56 -6.88
N ILE A 182 -9.80 -9.74 -7.74
CA ILE A 182 -8.42 -9.87 -7.27
C ILE A 182 -7.89 -8.46 -7.01
N THR A 183 -7.45 -8.22 -5.77
CA THR A 183 -6.76 -6.99 -5.39
C THR A 183 -5.28 -7.27 -5.14
N THR A 184 -4.44 -6.23 -5.10
CA THR A 184 -3.01 -6.38 -4.76
C THR A 184 -2.79 -7.13 -3.44
N GLY A 185 -3.69 -6.97 -2.47
CA GLY A 185 -3.65 -7.69 -1.18
C GLY A 185 -3.83 -9.21 -1.27
N CYS A 186 -4.41 -9.75 -2.35
CA CYS A 186 -4.49 -11.20 -2.60
C CYS A 186 -3.87 -11.64 -3.92
N LEU A 187 -3.24 -10.74 -4.66
CA LEU A 187 -2.66 -11.01 -5.98
C LEU A 187 -1.60 -12.11 -5.90
N THR A 188 -0.65 -12.02 -4.97
CA THR A 188 0.38 -13.06 -4.81
C THR A 188 -0.20 -14.42 -4.45
N ALA A 189 -1.33 -14.44 -3.74
CA ALA A 189 -2.04 -15.67 -3.41
C ALA A 189 -2.68 -16.28 -4.67
N ALA A 190 -3.40 -15.46 -5.44
CA ALA A 190 -4.06 -15.85 -6.69
C ALA A 190 -3.07 -16.32 -7.76
N LEU A 191 -1.86 -15.76 -7.76
CA LEU A 191 -0.75 -16.22 -8.60
C LEU A 191 -0.13 -17.54 -8.11
N GLY A 192 -0.49 -18.08 -6.94
CA GLY A 192 0.16 -19.27 -6.36
C GLY A 192 1.56 -19.00 -5.75
N PHE A 193 1.98 -17.74 -5.66
CA PHE A 193 3.33 -17.37 -5.24
C PHE A 193 3.61 -17.63 -3.76
N GLN A 194 2.56 -17.76 -2.95
CA GLN A 194 2.67 -18.04 -1.52
C GLN A 194 2.75 -19.54 -1.21
N GLU A 195 2.62 -20.42 -2.19
CA GLU A 195 2.73 -21.87 -1.99
C GLU A 195 4.18 -22.32 -1.79
N ASP A 196 4.36 -23.50 -1.19
CA ASP A 196 5.70 -24.06 -0.95
C ASP A 196 6.45 -24.28 -2.28
N GLY A 197 7.77 -24.06 -2.25
CA GLY A 197 8.64 -24.02 -3.43
C GLY A 197 8.78 -22.61 -4.03
N VAL A 198 7.66 -21.96 -4.42
CA VAL A 198 7.72 -20.63 -5.07
C VAL A 198 8.04 -19.52 -4.07
N CYS A 199 7.41 -19.56 -2.89
CA CYS A 199 7.60 -18.53 -1.87
C CYS A 199 9.08 -18.34 -1.47
N LYS A 200 9.85 -19.43 -1.39
CA LYS A 200 11.29 -19.41 -1.08
C LYS A 200 12.08 -18.70 -2.18
N THR A 201 11.78 -19.02 -3.44
CA THR A 201 12.39 -18.41 -4.63
C THR A 201 12.17 -16.89 -4.66
N LEU A 202 10.99 -16.44 -4.23
CA LEU A 202 10.64 -15.01 -4.17
C LEU A 202 11.11 -14.31 -2.89
N GLY A 203 11.79 -15.02 -1.97
CA GLY A 203 12.31 -14.45 -0.73
C GLY A 203 11.24 -14.21 0.35
N MET A 204 10.11 -14.91 0.30
CA MET A 204 9.08 -14.84 1.33
C MET A 204 9.50 -15.67 2.56
N GLY A 205 9.45 -15.06 3.76
CA GLY A 205 9.79 -15.75 5.01
C GLY A 205 8.67 -16.64 5.57
N ARG A 206 8.96 -17.37 6.67
CA ARG A 206 8.08 -18.38 7.33
C ARG A 206 6.68 -17.92 7.77
N GLY A 207 6.32 -16.65 7.58
CA GLY A 207 4.98 -16.11 7.88
C GLY A 207 4.27 -15.48 6.67
N ARG A 208 4.83 -15.58 5.46
CA ARG A 208 4.23 -15.06 4.22
C ARG A 208 4.06 -16.12 3.13
N GLY A 209 4.66 -17.30 3.28
CA GLY A 209 4.56 -18.38 2.29
C GLY A 209 4.71 -19.76 2.89
N GLY A 210 4.49 -20.78 2.06
CA GLY A 210 4.33 -22.17 2.46
C GLY A 210 2.90 -22.52 2.89
N ASP A 211 1.90 -21.70 2.53
CA ASP A 211 0.50 -21.90 2.93
C ASP A 211 -0.42 -21.83 1.69
N HIS A 212 -1.34 -22.79 1.59
CA HIS A 212 -2.34 -22.89 0.54
C HIS A 212 -3.62 -22.08 0.87
N GLY A 213 -3.86 -21.80 2.15
CA GLY A 213 -5.02 -21.03 2.63
C GLY A 213 -5.23 -19.68 1.92
N PRO A 214 -4.19 -18.87 1.65
CA PRO A 214 -4.32 -17.63 0.89
C PRO A 214 -4.90 -17.82 -0.52
N LEU A 215 -4.48 -18.87 -1.24
CA LEU A 215 -4.98 -19.16 -2.60
C LEU A 215 -6.48 -19.53 -2.55
N LEU A 216 -6.89 -20.35 -1.59
CA LEU A 216 -8.31 -20.64 -1.35
C LEU A 216 -9.10 -19.38 -0.96
N GLY A 217 -8.49 -18.46 -0.22
CA GLY A 217 -9.07 -17.14 0.09
C GLY A 217 -9.31 -16.32 -1.17
N ALA A 218 -8.35 -16.26 -2.10
CA ALA A 218 -8.51 -15.59 -3.38
C ALA A 218 -9.61 -16.24 -4.25
N TYR A 219 -9.64 -17.57 -4.33
CA TYR A 219 -10.70 -18.32 -5.01
C TYR A 219 -12.09 -17.99 -4.43
N ARG A 220 -12.25 -18.03 -3.11
CA ARG A 220 -13.52 -17.71 -2.42
C ARG A 220 -13.94 -16.27 -2.67
N ARG A 221 -13.00 -15.32 -2.69
CA ARG A 221 -13.28 -13.91 -3.00
C ARG A 221 -13.89 -13.75 -4.40
N LEU A 222 -13.29 -14.37 -5.42
CA LEU A 222 -13.81 -14.30 -6.78
C LEU A 222 -15.22 -14.91 -6.94
N ARG A 223 -15.59 -15.82 -6.05
CA ARG A 223 -16.93 -16.42 -6.03
C ARG A 223 -18.03 -15.56 -5.42
N LEU A 224 -17.71 -14.43 -4.77
CA LEU A 224 -18.71 -13.55 -4.15
C LEU A 224 -19.50 -12.71 -5.17
N GLY A 225 -19.01 -12.57 -6.40
CA GLY A 225 -19.53 -11.61 -7.38
C GLY A 225 -19.10 -10.18 -7.04
N THR A 226 -19.13 -9.30 -8.02
CA THR A 226 -18.81 -7.88 -7.83
C THR A 226 -20.00 -7.13 -7.21
N MET A 227 -19.71 -6.13 -6.38
CA MET A 227 -20.73 -5.21 -5.90
C MET A 227 -21.39 -4.48 -7.08
N PRO A 228 -22.73 -4.42 -7.15
CA PRO A 228 -23.43 -3.58 -8.11
C PRO A 228 -23.29 -2.10 -7.74
N THR A 229 -22.89 -1.28 -8.71
CA THR A 229 -22.75 0.17 -8.57
C THR A 229 -23.57 0.88 -9.65
N PRO A 230 -24.91 0.81 -9.57
CA PRO A 230 -25.75 1.40 -10.59
C PRO A 230 -25.63 2.92 -10.58
N SER A 231 -25.34 3.48 -11.75
CA SER A 231 -25.34 4.92 -12.00
C SER A 231 -26.11 5.20 -13.28
N GLY A 232 -26.86 6.31 -13.27
CA GLY A 232 -27.52 6.82 -14.47
C GLY A 232 -26.60 7.65 -15.36
N MET A 233 -25.33 7.82 -14.98
CA MET A 233 -24.33 8.61 -15.70
C MET A 233 -23.45 7.71 -16.56
N SER A 234 -22.94 8.27 -17.66
CA SER A 234 -21.89 7.63 -18.44
C SER A 234 -20.53 7.69 -17.73
N ARG A 235 -19.60 6.79 -18.11
CA ARG A 235 -18.20 6.77 -17.62
C ARG A 235 -17.55 8.15 -17.65
N ALA A 236 -17.74 8.91 -18.73
CA ALA A 236 -17.13 10.23 -18.90
C ALA A 236 -17.76 11.31 -18.00
N GLU A 237 -19.07 11.21 -17.75
CA GLU A 237 -19.77 12.15 -16.86
C GLU A 237 -19.38 11.95 -15.41
N GLU A 238 -19.26 10.70 -14.95
CA GLU A 238 -18.78 10.38 -13.61
C GLU A 238 -17.35 10.86 -13.39
N GLU A 239 -16.48 10.60 -14.36
CA GLU A 239 -15.09 11.04 -14.33
C GLU A 239 -14.98 12.56 -14.20
N ARG A 240 -15.75 13.31 -15.02
CA ARG A 240 -15.80 14.77 -14.96
C ARG A 240 -16.35 15.28 -13.63
N ALA A 241 -17.43 14.68 -13.13
CA ALA A 241 -18.06 15.07 -11.87
C ALA A 241 -17.12 14.86 -10.68
N ASN A 242 -16.47 13.70 -10.59
CA ASN A 242 -15.52 13.40 -9.53
C ASN A 242 -14.27 14.29 -9.62
N ALA A 243 -13.72 14.52 -10.81
CA ALA A 243 -12.60 15.44 -11.00
C ALA A 243 -12.95 16.88 -10.57
N GLU A 244 -14.17 17.36 -10.83
CA GLU A 244 -14.64 18.66 -10.37
C GLU A 244 -14.77 18.73 -8.84
N ARG A 245 -15.35 17.71 -8.21
CA ARG A 245 -15.48 17.65 -6.74
C ARG A 245 -14.14 17.57 -6.05
N THR A 246 -13.20 16.78 -6.57
CA THR A 246 -11.82 16.76 -6.09
C THR A 246 -11.16 18.13 -6.19
N ARG A 247 -11.34 18.85 -7.31
CA ARG A 247 -10.81 20.21 -7.46
C ARG A 247 -11.41 21.20 -6.46
N ALA A 248 -12.73 21.17 -6.29
CA ALA A 248 -13.44 22.03 -5.34
C ALA A 248 -13.01 21.74 -3.90
N TYR A 249 -12.87 20.47 -3.54
CA TYR A 249 -12.43 20.03 -2.22
C TYR A 249 -11.01 20.54 -1.89
N ASN A 250 -10.04 20.33 -2.78
CA ASN A 250 -8.66 20.79 -2.56
C ASN A 250 -8.56 22.32 -2.52
N SER A 251 -9.33 23.04 -3.35
CA SER A 251 -9.39 24.51 -3.26
C SER A 251 -9.91 24.99 -1.89
N GLY A 252 -10.82 24.23 -1.28
CA GLY A 252 -11.28 24.48 0.09
C GLY A 252 -10.22 24.17 1.15
N LEU A 253 -9.43 23.10 0.98
CA LEU A 253 -8.32 22.77 1.88
C LEU A 253 -7.20 23.81 1.83
N ASP A 254 -6.83 24.28 0.64
CA ASP A 254 -5.82 25.33 0.44
C ASP A 254 -6.18 26.60 1.23
N ALA A 255 -7.48 26.93 1.28
CA ALA A 255 -7.98 28.08 2.03
C ALA A 255 -7.93 27.91 3.56
N LEU A 256 -7.87 26.67 4.07
CA LEU A 256 -7.79 26.38 5.51
C LEU A 256 -6.36 26.43 6.05
N GLY A 257 -5.36 26.21 5.20
CA GLY A 257 -3.95 26.11 5.61
C GLY A 257 -3.62 24.83 6.42
N PRO A 258 -2.41 24.74 7.01
CA PRO A 258 -1.97 23.57 7.79
C PRO A 258 -2.91 23.23 8.96
N ALA A 259 -2.91 21.98 9.41
CA ALA A 259 -3.62 21.59 10.63
C ALA A 259 -2.95 22.14 11.88
N ALA A 260 -3.76 22.34 12.92
CA ALA A 260 -3.28 22.84 14.20
C ALA A 260 -2.26 21.86 14.83
N PRO A 261 -1.19 22.35 15.47
CA PRO A 261 -0.19 21.52 16.15
C PRO A 261 -0.79 20.53 17.17
N ILE A 262 -0.20 19.33 17.25
CA ILE A 262 -0.28 18.44 18.43
C ILE A 262 0.62 19.03 19.51
N ASP A 263 0.06 19.51 20.62
CA ASP A 263 0.91 19.97 21.73
C ASP A 263 1.57 18.75 22.41
N GLY A 264 2.89 18.77 22.50
CA GLY A 264 3.67 17.76 23.19
C GLY A 264 3.61 18.07 24.68
N GLY A 265 2.92 17.22 25.46
CA GLY A 265 2.88 17.37 26.91
C GLY A 265 4.29 17.60 27.46
N SER A 266 4.44 18.69 28.21
CA SER A 266 5.67 19.12 28.86
C SER A 266 6.37 17.96 29.57
N ASP A 267 7.61 17.70 29.15
CA ASP A 267 8.58 16.91 29.90
C ASP A 267 8.98 17.71 31.14
N ASP A 268 8.27 17.50 32.24
CA ASP A 268 8.71 17.84 33.60
C ASP A 268 8.49 16.61 34.47
N ASP A 269 9.40 15.62 34.40
CA ASP A 269 9.73 14.76 35.54
C ASP A 269 11.06 14.01 35.28
N ASP A 270 12.18 14.71 35.50
CA ASP A 270 13.46 14.08 35.80
C ASP A 270 13.39 13.53 37.23
N GLY A 271 13.09 12.23 37.34
CA GLY A 271 13.09 11.48 38.59
C GLY A 271 13.82 10.15 38.43
N ASP A 272 15.14 10.22 38.41
CA ASP A 272 16.00 9.08 38.74
C ASP A 272 15.70 8.65 40.18
N ASP A 273 15.21 7.43 40.40
CA ASP A 273 15.47 6.73 41.65
C ASP A 273 15.46 5.19 41.47
N PRO A 274 16.39 4.47 42.13
CA PRO A 274 16.63 3.05 41.90
C PRO A 274 15.63 2.18 42.67
N ILE A 275 15.21 1.08 42.03
CA ILE A 275 14.43 0.03 42.66
C ILE A 275 15.32 -0.68 43.70
N VAL A 276 15.14 -0.35 44.98
CA VAL A 276 15.56 -1.18 46.12
C VAL A 276 14.44 -2.16 46.48
N ALA A 277 14.80 -3.44 46.47
CA ALA A 277 14.00 -4.52 46.99
C ALA A 277 14.03 -4.47 48.52
N GLU A 278 12.89 -4.63 49.18
CA GLU A 278 12.88 -5.20 50.52
C GLU A 278 11.60 -5.98 50.81
N ASP A 279 11.85 -7.15 51.39
CA ASP A 279 10.94 -8.15 51.92
C ASP A 279 9.94 -7.58 52.92
N LEU A 280 8.68 -8.02 52.83
CA LEU A 280 7.88 -8.28 54.03
C LEU A 280 6.99 -9.51 53.80
N ALA A 281 7.55 -10.67 54.19
CA ALA A 281 6.78 -11.85 54.58
C ALA A 281 6.92 -12.01 56.11
N ALA A 282 5.80 -11.92 56.82
CA ALA A 282 5.44 -12.60 58.07
C ALA A 282 4.26 -11.82 58.70
N GLY A 283 3.14 -12.41 59.09
CA GLY A 283 2.78 -13.80 59.13
C GLY A 283 1.57 -13.98 60.05
N ALA A 284 0.93 -15.12 59.85
CA ALA A 284 0.15 -15.88 60.82
C ALA A 284 -1.31 -15.41 61.09
N THR A 285 -2.28 -16.17 60.58
CA THR A 285 -3.05 -17.25 61.28
C THR A 285 -4.37 -16.66 61.80
N THR A 286 -5.56 -17.25 61.70
CA THR A 286 -6.09 -18.62 61.57
C THR A 286 -7.60 -18.41 61.39
N SER A 287 -8.36 -19.07 60.52
CA SER A 287 -8.93 -20.43 60.66
C SER A 287 -10.35 -20.43 60.08
N GLY A 288 -10.78 -21.57 59.53
CA GLY A 288 -12.17 -21.91 59.23
C GLY A 288 -12.67 -21.38 57.88
N GLY A 289 -12.77 -22.15 56.81
CA GLY A 289 -13.09 -23.57 56.71
C GLY A 289 -14.51 -23.73 56.14
N VAL A 290 -14.63 -24.70 55.24
CA VAL A 290 -15.84 -25.33 54.71
C VAL A 290 -16.35 -24.84 53.35
N GLU A 291 -15.99 -25.67 52.37
CA GLU A 291 -16.59 -25.92 51.08
C GLU A 291 -18.11 -26.18 51.16
N GLY A 292 -18.84 -25.88 50.09
CA GLY A 292 -20.25 -26.26 50.00
C GLY A 292 -20.78 -26.05 48.59
N GLY A 293 -20.80 -27.11 47.80
CA GLY A 293 -21.16 -27.08 46.39
C GLY A 293 -22.64 -26.81 46.09
N GLY A 294 -22.97 -26.88 44.81
CA GLY A 294 -24.25 -27.45 44.39
C GLY A 294 -25.12 -26.55 43.54
N ASP A 295 -25.24 -26.95 42.28
CA ASP A 295 -26.26 -26.58 41.31
C ASP A 295 -27.68 -26.46 41.89
N GLY A 296 -28.48 -25.56 41.31
CA GLY A 296 -29.89 -25.45 41.67
C GLY A 296 -30.67 -24.40 40.91
N ASN A 297 -30.94 -24.67 39.64
CA ASN A 297 -31.90 -23.99 38.77
C ASN A 297 -33.25 -23.67 39.47
N THR A 298 -33.73 -22.41 39.42
CA THR A 298 -35.18 -22.15 39.43
C THR A 298 -35.55 -20.83 38.74
N GLN A 299 -36.52 -20.96 37.83
CA GLN A 299 -37.13 -19.91 37.02
C GLN A 299 -37.97 -18.88 37.81
N LYS A 300 -38.39 -17.83 37.08
CA LYS A 300 -39.62 -17.00 37.19
C LYS A 300 -39.58 -15.79 38.14
N LYS A 301 -39.52 -14.57 37.59
CA LYS A 301 -40.69 -13.78 37.10
C LYS A 301 -40.35 -12.32 36.80
N ASN A 302 -40.87 -11.86 35.67
CA ASN A 302 -41.07 -10.48 35.22
C ASN A 302 -41.40 -9.46 36.32
N LYS A 303 -40.74 -8.29 36.30
CA LYS A 303 -41.41 -6.99 36.48
C LYS A 303 -40.83 -5.90 35.57
N ASN A 304 -41.68 -5.55 34.61
CA ASN A 304 -41.67 -4.41 33.71
C ASN A 304 -41.63 -3.08 34.50
N LYS A 305 -40.68 -2.16 34.22
CA LYS A 305 -40.76 -0.77 34.71
C LYS A 305 -40.39 0.24 33.63
N LYS A 306 -41.45 0.64 32.92
CA LYS A 306 -41.75 1.88 32.20
C LYS A 306 -40.65 2.97 32.14
N ARG A 307 -40.23 3.24 30.91
CA ARG A 307 -39.61 4.48 30.41
C ARG A 307 -40.50 5.70 30.74
N ARG A 308 -39.91 6.79 31.22
CA ARG A 308 -40.51 8.14 31.22
C ARG A 308 -39.74 9.03 30.23
N PRO A 309 -40.43 9.85 29.41
CA PRO A 309 -39.80 10.66 28.37
C PRO A 309 -39.22 11.94 28.98
N LYS A 310 -37.92 12.23 28.72
CA LYS A 310 -37.35 13.56 29.00
C LYS A 310 -37.69 14.49 27.83
N LYS A 311 -38.35 15.60 28.17
CA LYS A 311 -38.78 16.69 27.29
C LYS A 311 -37.57 17.32 26.58
N ARG A 312 -37.69 17.56 25.27
CA ARG A 312 -36.77 18.40 24.47
C ARG A 312 -37.04 19.89 24.77
N PRO A 313 -36.03 20.72 25.05
CA PRO A 313 -36.14 22.15 24.81
C PRO A 313 -35.96 22.40 23.30
N LYS A 314 -36.90 23.15 22.71
CA LYS A 314 -36.78 23.68 21.35
C LYS A 314 -36.06 25.03 21.38
N GLY A 315 -35.17 25.25 20.42
CA GLY A 315 -34.88 26.57 19.88
C GLY A 315 -33.58 27.22 20.34
N ALA A 316 -32.46 26.86 19.69
CA ALA A 316 -31.38 27.79 19.36
C ALA A 316 -30.59 27.19 18.18
N ALA A 317 -30.44 27.95 17.10
CA ALA A 317 -29.59 27.58 15.98
C ALA A 317 -28.13 27.48 16.45
N PRO A 318 -27.36 26.45 16.07
CA PRO A 318 -25.95 26.39 16.44
C PRO A 318 -25.21 27.43 15.61
N LYS A 319 -24.80 28.52 16.26
CA LYS A 319 -23.67 29.32 15.79
C LYS A 319 -22.47 28.37 15.70
N ARG A 320 -21.80 28.35 14.55
CA ARG A 320 -20.51 27.68 14.39
C ARG A 320 -19.50 28.44 15.24
N ASP A 321 -19.31 27.99 16.48
CA ASP A 321 -18.22 28.47 17.33
C ASP A 321 -16.91 27.91 16.77
N ALA A 322 -16.16 28.79 16.09
CA ALA A 322 -14.79 28.55 15.64
C ALA A 322 -13.78 28.54 16.81
N SER A 323 -14.24 28.50 18.06
CA SER A 323 -13.43 28.58 19.29
C SER A 323 -13.47 27.30 20.14
N ALA A 324 -14.05 26.20 19.66
CA ALA A 324 -14.02 24.90 20.35
C ALA A 324 -12.76 24.06 20.08
N LEU A 325 -11.71 24.63 19.49
CA LEU A 325 -10.48 23.93 19.08
C LEU A 325 -9.29 24.12 20.05
N VAL A 326 -9.52 24.61 21.26
CA VAL A 326 -8.47 24.66 22.29
C VAL A 326 -8.83 23.66 23.38
N GLY A 327 -8.31 22.44 23.20
CA GLY A 327 -8.36 21.36 24.18
C GLY A 327 -7.35 20.30 23.80
N ASP A 328 -6.14 20.41 24.35
CA ASP A 328 -5.08 19.44 24.73
C ASP A 328 -4.84 18.10 23.99
N ALA A 329 -5.52 17.80 22.89
CA ALA A 329 -5.26 16.62 22.07
C ALA A 329 -5.87 16.80 20.69
N THR A 330 -5.10 16.53 19.63
CA THR A 330 -5.70 16.41 18.30
C THR A 330 -6.80 15.35 18.30
N PRO A 331 -7.85 15.50 17.45
CA PRO A 331 -9.02 14.61 17.48
C PRO A 331 -8.69 13.12 17.34
N TRP A 332 -7.54 12.80 16.74
CA TRP A 332 -7.08 11.44 16.50
C TRP A 332 -6.20 10.84 17.60
N ALA A 333 -5.73 11.62 18.59
CA ALA A 333 -4.76 11.15 19.58
C ALA A 333 -5.24 9.93 20.39
N ALA A 334 -6.49 9.95 20.86
CA ALA A 334 -7.08 8.85 21.62
C ALA A 334 -7.23 7.57 20.78
N ALA A 335 -7.69 7.71 19.53
CA ALA A 335 -7.82 6.60 18.59
C ALA A 335 -6.46 5.97 18.24
N ARG A 336 -5.45 6.81 18.00
CA ARG A 336 -4.07 6.37 17.77
C ARG A 336 -3.52 5.59 18.96
N ALA A 337 -3.67 6.12 20.17
CA ALA A 337 -3.22 5.46 21.39
C ALA A 337 -3.90 4.10 21.61
N MET A 338 -5.20 4.00 21.33
CA MET A 338 -5.94 2.73 21.40
C MET A 338 -5.39 1.71 20.39
N ARG A 339 -5.14 2.12 19.14
CA ARG A 339 -4.56 1.25 18.10
C ARG A 339 -3.18 0.73 18.50
N CYS A 340 -2.31 1.59 19.05
CA CYS A 340 -1.00 1.19 19.58
C CYS A 340 -1.12 0.11 20.65
N LYS A 341 -2.01 0.30 21.63
CA LYS A 341 -2.27 -0.69 22.70
C LYS A 341 -2.79 -2.02 22.16
N MET A 342 -3.71 -1.99 21.19
CA MET A 342 -4.23 -3.21 20.56
C MET A 342 -3.16 -3.96 19.76
N ALA A 343 -2.31 -3.24 19.02
CA ALA A 343 -1.22 -3.84 18.26
C ALA A 343 -0.18 -4.49 19.19
N ALA A 344 0.19 -3.81 20.28
CA ALA A 344 1.12 -4.34 21.28
C ALA A 344 0.63 -5.66 21.90
N ARG A 345 -0.67 -5.77 22.21
CA ARG A 345 -1.31 -7.00 22.73
C ARG A 345 -1.22 -8.17 21.76
N ARG A 346 -1.27 -7.91 20.45
CA ARG A 346 -1.08 -8.93 19.39
C ARG A 346 0.39 -9.33 19.17
N GLY A 347 1.33 -8.66 19.84
CA GLY A 347 2.76 -8.94 19.78
C GLY A 347 3.47 -8.36 18.57
N GLU A 348 4.72 -8.80 18.35
CA GLU A 348 5.61 -8.23 17.31
C GLU A 348 4.98 -8.26 15.91
N GLY A 349 4.31 -9.35 15.55
CA GLY A 349 3.59 -9.45 14.28
C GLY A 349 2.47 -8.41 14.15
N GLY A 350 1.71 -8.19 15.21
CA GLY A 350 0.64 -7.18 15.25
C GLY A 350 1.17 -5.75 15.16
N VAL A 351 2.24 -5.43 15.90
CA VAL A 351 2.92 -4.13 15.84
C VAL A 351 3.49 -3.89 14.43
N ARG A 352 4.18 -4.88 13.85
CA ARG A 352 4.77 -4.76 12.52
C ARG A 352 3.73 -4.44 11.45
N MET A 353 2.58 -5.13 11.45
CA MET A 353 1.52 -4.88 10.49
C MET A 353 0.87 -3.51 10.69
N ALA A 354 0.60 -3.12 11.93
CA ALA A 354 -0.05 -1.85 12.23
C ALA A 354 0.88 -0.63 12.01
N TRP A 355 2.20 -0.80 12.22
CA TRP A 355 3.22 0.20 11.90
C TRP A 355 3.26 0.49 10.41
N GLY A 356 3.19 -0.57 9.59
CA GLY A 356 3.15 -0.49 8.13
C GLY A 356 2.21 0.62 7.66
N SER A 357 0.92 0.45 7.97
CA SER A 357 -0.12 1.41 7.57
C SER A 357 -0.05 2.76 8.28
N ALA A 358 0.39 2.80 9.53
CA ALA A 358 0.46 4.06 10.27
C ALA A 358 1.50 5.05 9.71
N GLN A 359 2.44 4.58 8.89
CA GLN A 359 3.57 5.35 8.39
C GLN A 359 3.48 5.69 6.89
N GLU A 360 2.47 5.17 6.17
CA GLU A 360 2.29 5.36 4.73
C GLU A 360 2.27 6.85 4.34
N ALA A 361 1.42 7.64 5.01
CA ALA A 361 1.35 9.09 4.81
C ALA A 361 2.69 9.80 5.08
N GLY A 362 3.47 9.34 6.05
CA GLY A 362 4.79 9.90 6.37
C GLY A 362 5.82 9.67 5.25
N THR A 363 5.80 8.48 4.66
CA THR A 363 6.69 8.15 3.53
C THR A 363 6.30 8.92 2.26
N VAL A 364 5.00 9.03 1.96
CA VAL A 364 4.51 9.84 0.84
C VAL A 364 4.85 11.33 1.04
N ALA A 365 4.65 11.86 2.25
CA ALA A 365 5.04 13.23 2.59
C ALA A 365 6.55 13.44 2.41
N THR A 366 7.37 12.47 2.84
CA THR A 366 8.82 12.54 2.68
C THR A 366 9.23 12.64 1.22
N LEU A 367 8.68 11.79 0.35
CA LEU A 367 8.91 11.85 -1.09
C LEU A 367 8.49 13.20 -1.69
N MET A 368 7.27 13.68 -1.36
CA MET A 368 6.73 14.94 -1.85
C MET A 368 7.57 16.15 -1.44
N LEU A 369 7.99 16.19 -0.17
CA LEU A 369 8.74 17.31 0.38
C LEU A 369 10.20 17.31 -0.08
N HIS A 370 10.79 16.13 -0.30
CA HIS A 370 12.13 16.01 -0.86
C HIS A 370 12.23 16.57 -2.29
N HIS A 371 11.16 16.46 -3.07
CA HIS A 371 11.08 16.95 -4.45
C HIS A 371 10.14 18.16 -4.55
N PRO A 372 10.63 19.42 -4.51
CA PRO A 372 9.78 20.62 -4.43
C PRO A 372 8.80 20.82 -5.59
N GLU A 373 9.08 20.23 -6.74
CA GLU A 373 8.22 20.29 -7.93
C GLU A 373 7.26 19.09 -8.06
N CYS A 374 7.38 18.10 -7.18
CA CYS A 374 6.52 16.93 -7.16
C CYS A 374 5.13 17.30 -6.66
N VAL A 375 4.11 16.75 -7.33
CA VAL A 375 2.72 16.73 -6.88
C VAL A 375 2.33 15.28 -6.62
N CYS A 376 1.75 15.02 -5.45
CA CYS A 376 1.22 13.72 -5.08
C CYS A 376 -0.30 13.72 -5.17
N GLU A 377 -0.90 12.63 -5.62
CA GLU A 377 -2.34 12.39 -5.69
C GLU A 377 -2.69 11.23 -4.76
N GLU A 378 -3.67 11.45 -3.88
CA GLU A 378 -4.37 10.37 -3.21
C GLU A 378 -5.21 9.60 -4.24
N VAL A 379 -5.21 8.26 -4.13
CA VAL A 379 -5.96 7.40 -5.05
C VAL A 379 -6.61 6.24 -4.30
N GLY A 380 -7.82 5.90 -4.73
CA GLY A 380 -8.59 4.73 -4.30
C GLY A 380 -8.23 3.48 -5.09
N LEU A 381 -9.26 2.68 -5.39
CA LEU A 381 -9.11 1.45 -6.17
C LEU A 381 -9.08 1.75 -7.67
N CYS A 382 -7.93 1.60 -8.31
CA CYS A 382 -7.78 1.60 -9.76
C CYS A 382 -8.15 0.21 -10.31
N CYS A 383 -9.12 0.12 -11.21
CA CYS A 383 -9.47 -1.14 -11.88
C CYS A 383 -8.67 -1.32 -13.17
N VAL A 384 -8.24 -2.56 -13.44
CA VAL A 384 -7.55 -2.90 -14.69
C VAL A 384 -8.57 -2.93 -15.82
N ASP A 385 -8.31 -2.20 -16.91
CA ASP A 385 -9.09 -2.27 -18.14
C ASP A 385 -8.74 -3.56 -18.91
N VAL A 386 -9.32 -4.67 -18.45
CA VAL A 386 -9.01 -6.02 -18.95
C VAL A 386 -9.27 -6.15 -20.45
N ASP A 387 -10.34 -5.52 -20.94
CA ASP A 387 -10.72 -5.62 -22.36
C ASP A 387 -9.69 -4.91 -23.24
N ARG A 388 -9.26 -3.70 -22.87
CA ARG A 388 -8.16 -3.01 -23.55
C ARG A 388 -6.90 -3.88 -23.63
N TRP A 389 -6.45 -4.43 -22.50
CA TRP A 389 -5.22 -5.21 -22.46
C TRP A 389 -5.35 -6.58 -23.15
N ARG A 390 -6.55 -7.16 -23.18
CA ARG A 390 -6.83 -8.38 -23.94
C ARG A 390 -6.61 -8.14 -25.43
N ASP A 391 -7.09 -7.02 -25.94
CA ASP A 391 -6.95 -6.64 -27.35
C ASP A 391 -5.50 -6.25 -27.68
N GLU A 392 -4.88 -5.37 -26.89
CA GLU A 392 -3.51 -4.88 -27.15
C GLU A 392 -2.45 -6.00 -27.08
N TRP A 393 -2.59 -6.95 -26.16
CA TRP A 393 -1.60 -8.02 -25.96
C TRP A 393 -2.00 -9.38 -26.52
N GLY A 394 -3.14 -9.45 -27.23
CA GLY A 394 -3.64 -10.67 -27.83
C GLY A 394 -3.80 -11.80 -26.81
N LEU A 395 -4.46 -11.54 -25.68
CA LEU A 395 -4.68 -12.54 -24.62
C LEU A 395 -5.72 -13.61 -25.00
N GLY A 396 -6.30 -13.54 -26.20
CA GLY A 396 -7.28 -14.49 -26.72
C GLY A 396 -8.60 -14.47 -25.94
N ALA A 397 -9.32 -15.58 -25.97
CA ALA A 397 -10.62 -15.73 -25.27
C ALA A 397 -10.49 -15.88 -23.74
N THR A 398 -9.31 -15.60 -23.17
CA THR A 398 -9.03 -15.79 -21.74
C THR A 398 -9.98 -14.92 -20.88
N SER A 399 -10.76 -15.58 -20.04
CA SER A 399 -11.65 -14.98 -19.05
C SER A 399 -10.84 -14.54 -17.84
N VAL A 400 -10.11 -13.44 -17.96
CA VAL A 400 -9.43 -12.78 -16.84
C VAL A 400 -10.48 -12.29 -15.82
N PRO A 401 -10.32 -12.55 -14.51
CA PRO A 401 -11.27 -12.09 -13.50
C PRO A 401 -11.21 -10.56 -13.35
N PRO A 402 -12.21 -9.94 -12.70
CA PRO A 402 -12.11 -8.54 -12.27
C PRO A 402 -10.89 -8.30 -11.38
N ILE A 403 -10.09 -7.28 -11.69
CA ILE A 403 -8.84 -6.95 -10.97
C ILE A 403 -8.83 -5.47 -10.60
N GLY A 404 -8.34 -5.16 -9.40
CA GLY A 404 -8.06 -3.80 -8.97
C GLY A 404 -6.76 -3.67 -8.18
N ALA A 405 -6.23 -2.47 -8.13
CA ALA A 405 -5.03 -2.13 -7.37
C ALA A 405 -5.21 -0.75 -6.72
N SER A 406 -4.66 -0.58 -5.52
CA SER A 406 -4.78 0.66 -4.75
C SER A 406 -3.36 1.15 -4.43
N PRO A 407 -2.69 1.86 -5.36
CA PRO A 407 -1.38 2.46 -5.08
C PRO A 407 -1.46 3.37 -3.85
N ASP A 408 -0.40 3.47 -3.06
CA ASP A 408 -0.38 4.37 -1.90
C ASP A 408 -0.43 5.86 -2.30
N ALA A 409 0.12 6.18 -3.47
CA ALA A 409 -0.07 7.47 -4.12
C ALA A 409 0.19 7.37 -5.63
N ILE A 410 -0.18 8.42 -6.35
CA ILE A 410 0.32 8.66 -7.71
C ILE A 410 1.04 9.99 -7.73
N VAL A 411 2.26 10.01 -8.25
CA VAL A 411 3.10 11.22 -8.26
C VAL A 411 3.34 11.72 -9.66
N ARG A 412 3.52 13.03 -9.78
CA ARG A 412 3.89 13.70 -11.02
C ARG A 412 5.18 14.47 -10.84
N PHE A 413 6.14 14.20 -11.73
CA PHE A 413 7.39 14.93 -11.84
C PHE A 413 7.44 15.73 -13.14
N PRO A 414 7.98 16.96 -13.16
CA PRO A 414 8.21 17.68 -14.40
C PRO A 414 9.28 16.95 -15.23
N THR A 415 9.01 16.71 -16.52
CA THR A 415 10.00 16.15 -17.45
C THR A 415 10.83 17.28 -18.06
N LYS A 416 12.16 17.13 -18.07
CA LYS A 416 13.06 18.17 -18.60
C LYS A 416 13.14 18.22 -20.14
N ASP A 417 12.57 17.25 -20.85
CA ASP A 417 12.71 17.13 -22.31
C ASP A 417 11.39 16.94 -23.05
N SER A 418 10.94 17.99 -23.72
CA SER A 418 10.46 17.94 -25.10
C SER A 418 10.21 19.37 -25.54
N GLY A 419 10.69 19.77 -26.72
CA GLY A 419 10.47 21.10 -27.31
C GLY A 419 9.00 21.45 -27.61
N SER A 420 8.05 20.83 -26.91
CA SER A 420 6.59 20.96 -27.01
C SER A 420 5.93 21.42 -25.69
N GLY A 421 6.70 21.89 -24.70
CA GLY A 421 6.20 22.42 -23.42
C GLY A 421 6.56 21.53 -22.22
N PRO A 422 6.24 21.94 -20.98
CA PRO A 422 6.57 21.16 -19.78
C PRO A 422 5.74 19.87 -19.77
N GLY A 423 6.39 18.75 -20.07
CA GLY A 423 5.80 17.42 -19.87
C GLY A 423 5.80 17.03 -18.39
N TRP A 424 4.95 16.07 -18.03
CA TRP A 424 4.91 15.48 -16.69
C TRP A 424 5.04 13.97 -16.81
N GLU A 425 5.90 13.37 -15.99
CA GLU A 425 5.97 11.93 -15.81
C GLU A 425 5.08 11.55 -14.64
N ARG A 426 4.17 10.58 -14.87
CA ARG A 426 3.25 10.06 -13.87
C ARG A 426 3.69 8.67 -13.43
N LEU A 427 3.89 8.49 -12.13
CA LEU A 427 4.39 7.25 -11.53
C LEU A 427 3.46 6.80 -10.40
N VAL A 428 3.19 5.50 -10.31
CA VAL A 428 2.59 4.95 -9.08
C VAL A 428 3.63 4.91 -7.97
N VAL A 429 3.21 5.07 -6.73
CA VAL A 429 4.05 4.92 -5.54
C VAL A 429 3.49 3.79 -4.70
N GLU A 430 4.39 2.88 -4.32
CA GLU A 430 4.13 1.82 -3.35
C GLU A 430 5.08 1.98 -2.18
N VAL A 431 4.55 1.97 -0.97
CA VAL A 431 5.27 2.22 0.28
C VAL A 431 5.42 0.91 1.05
N LYS A 432 6.64 0.64 1.52
CA LYS A 432 6.93 -0.50 2.40
C LYS A 432 7.69 -0.05 3.64
N ASN A 433 6.95 0.11 4.73
CA ASN A 433 7.48 0.60 6.00
C ASN A 433 7.96 -0.56 6.89
N HIS A 434 9.22 -0.48 7.32
CA HIS A 434 9.81 -1.47 8.20
C HIS A 434 9.71 -1.02 9.66
N SER A 435 8.93 -1.77 10.46
CA SER A 435 8.80 -1.49 11.90
C SER A 435 10.16 -1.56 12.60
N PRO A 436 10.54 -0.52 13.36
CA PRO A 436 11.73 -0.56 14.20
C PRO A 436 11.49 -1.36 15.48
N PHE A 437 10.24 -1.61 15.86
CA PHE A 437 9.93 -2.25 17.13
C PHE A 437 10.08 -3.76 17.07
N ARG A 438 10.88 -4.31 18.00
CA ARG A 438 11.10 -5.75 18.19
C ARG A 438 10.81 -6.12 19.63
N ARG A 439 10.35 -7.35 19.88
CA ARG A 439 10.19 -7.84 21.25
C ARG A 439 11.55 -8.07 21.87
N ASP A 440 11.71 -7.61 23.11
CA ASP A 440 12.89 -7.91 23.91
C ASP A 440 12.84 -9.39 24.32
N PRO A 441 13.81 -10.23 23.92
CA PRO A 441 13.80 -11.65 24.25
C PRO A 441 13.97 -11.93 25.76
N GLY A 442 14.56 -10.99 26.51
CA GLY A 442 14.77 -11.10 27.94
C GLY A 442 13.66 -10.50 28.81
N LYS A 443 12.73 -9.73 28.22
CA LYS A 443 11.68 -9.02 28.97
C LYS A 443 10.30 -9.21 28.33
N PRO A 444 9.47 -10.14 28.84
CA PRO A 444 8.13 -10.39 28.31
C PRO A 444 7.28 -9.12 28.23
N GLY A 445 6.67 -8.89 27.06
CA GLY A 445 5.79 -7.73 26.82
C GLY A 445 6.51 -6.39 26.65
N VAL A 446 7.85 -6.37 26.70
CA VAL A 446 8.66 -5.18 26.39
C VAL A 446 9.13 -5.24 24.95
N PHE A 447 9.11 -4.09 24.29
CA PHE A 447 9.67 -3.88 22.97
C PHE A 447 10.86 -2.94 23.06
N TYR A 448 11.74 -3.00 22.06
CA TYR A 448 12.84 -2.07 21.88
C TYR A 448 12.88 -1.54 20.43
N VAL A 449 13.47 -0.36 20.26
CA VAL A 449 13.76 0.23 18.95
C VAL A 449 15.02 -0.44 18.39
N ASN A 450 14.87 -1.12 17.25
CA ASN A 450 15.92 -1.84 16.56
C ASN A 450 16.31 -1.10 15.28
N ASP A 451 17.59 -0.80 15.10
CA ASP A 451 18.10 -0.37 13.80
C ASP A 451 18.14 -1.54 12.81
N ARG A 452 17.58 -1.33 11.62
CA ARG A 452 17.56 -2.34 10.58
C ARG A 452 18.22 -1.78 9.33
N THR A 453 19.20 -2.54 8.81
CA THR A 453 19.81 -2.24 7.52
C THR A 453 18.74 -2.20 6.43
N PRO A 454 18.65 -1.13 5.63
CA PRO A 454 17.74 -1.03 4.51
C PRO A 454 18.08 -2.08 3.45
N PHE A 455 17.10 -2.45 2.63
CA PHE A 455 17.33 -3.37 1.52
C PHE A 455 18.20 -2.72 0.45
N GLU A 456 19.15 -3.47 -0.11
CA GLU A 456 19.94 -3.05 -1.28
C GLU A 456 19.18 -3.20 -2.58
N THR A 457 18.29 -4.19 -2.65
CA THR A 457 17.38 -4.43 -3.76
C THR A 457 16.01 -4.79 -3.22
N PRO A 458 14.93 -4.43 -3.91
CA PRO A 458 13.59 -4.72 -3.43
C PRO A 458 13.34 -6.25 -3.42
N PRO A 459 12.71 -6.78 -2.37
CA PRO A 459 12.30 -8.18 -2.34
C PRO A 459 11.40 -8.55 -3.54
N PRO A 460 11.65 -9.69 -4.23
CA PRO A 460 10.89 -10.06 -5.43
C PRO A 460 9.38 -10.16 -5.25
N TYR A 461 8.91 -10.54 -4.05
CA TYR A 461 7.48 -10.65 -3.78
C TYR A 461 6.70 -9.31 -3.82
N HIS A 462 7.37 -8.16 -3.93
CA HIS A 462 6.72 -6.87 -4.13
C HIS A 462 6.47 -6.54 -5.60
N VAL A 463 7.17 -7.18 -6.54
CA VAL A 463 7.06 -6.90 -7.98
C VAL A 463 5.65 -7.12 -8.53
N PRO A 464 4.92 -8.22 -8.20
CA PRO A 464 3.59 -8.44 -8.76
C PRO A 464 2.63 -7.30 -8.41
N GLN A 465 2.69 -6.83 -7.16
CA GLN A 465 1.87 -5.74 -6.66
C GLN A 465 2.14 -4.45 -7.46
N LEU A 466 3.41 -4.01 -7.52
CA LEU A 466 3.75 -2.77 -8.21
C LEU A 466 3.46 -2.82 -9.72
N GLN A 467 3.70 -3.97 -10.37
CA GLN A 467 3.39 -4.15 -11.79
C GLN A 467 1.88 -4.09 -12.05
N MET A 468 1.06 -4.64 -11.16
CA MET A 468 -0.39 -4.54 -11.26
C MET A 468 -0.90 -3.13 -11.01
N GLU A 469 -0.30 -2.39 -10.08
CA GLU A 469 -0.58 -0.97 -9.84
C GLU A 469 -0.29 -0.12 -11.08
N MET A 470 0.88 -0.31 -11.71
CA MET A 470 1.24 0.36 -12.96
C MET A 470 0.26 0.03 -14.09
N LEU A 471 -0.21 -1.21 -14.15
CA LEU A 471 -1.19 -1.65 -15.14
C LEU A 471 -2.56 -1.00 -14.92
N ALA A 472 -3.04 -0.98 -13.67
CA ALA A 472 -4.33 -0.43 -13.30
C ALA A 472 -4.38 1.10 -13.41
N ALA A 473 -3.27 1.77 -13.10
CA ALA A 473 -3.16 3.23 -13.17
C ALA A 473 -2.66 3.74 -14.54
N ASP A 474 -2.38 2.83 -15.48
CA ASP A 474 -1.75 3.09 -16.79
C ASP A 474 -0.49 3.97 -16.70
N THR A 475 0.46 3.60 -15.83
CA THR A 475 1.78 4.24 -15.75
C THR A 475 2.85 3.34 -16.37
N ARG A 476 3.93 3.97 -16.84
CA ARG A 476 5.07 3.26 -17.45
C ARG A 476 6.10 2.78 -16.43
N ALA A 477 6.11 3.39 -15.25
CA ALA A 477 7.00 3.05 -14.15
C ALA A 477 6.31 3.33 -12.81
N GLY A 478 6.93 2.81 -11.76
CA GLY A 478 6.51 2.97 -10.38
C GLY A 478 7.70 3.10 -9.44
N LEU A 479 7.45 3.75 -8.30
CA LEU A 479 8.42 3.97 -7.24
C LEU A 479 8.06 3.09 -6.05
N LEU A 480 8.96 2.17 -5.69
CA LEU A 480 8.87 1.40 -4.46
C LEU A 480 9.68 2.09 -3.37
N CYS A 481 8.98 2.76 -2.47
CA CYS A 481 9.54 3.52 -1.35
C CYS A 481 9.69 2.63 -0.13
N MET A 482 10.91 2.19 0.17
CA MET A 482 11.20 1.34 1.32
C MET A 482 11.69 2.19 2.50
N GLN A 483 10.78 2.49 3.42
CA GLN A 483 11.08 3.30 4.60
C GLN A 483 11.74 2.46 5.71
N SER A 484 12.81 3.01 6.27
CA SER A 484 13.39 2.62 7.56
C SER A 484 13.23 3.76 8.56
N ALA A 485 12.65 3.47 9.73
CA ALA A 485 12.43 4.49 10.76
C ALA A 485 13.73 5.21 11.18
N THR A 486 14.88 4.52 11.16
CA THR A 486 16.17 5.01 11.62
C THR A 486 17.13 5.42 10.51
N ARG A 487 16.78 5.20 9.23
CA ARG A 487 17.69 5.39 8.09
C ARG A 487 17.03 6.02 6.86
N GLY A 488 15.91 6.70 7.05
CA GLY A 488 15.20 7.40 5.97
C GLY A 488 14.48 6.46 4.98
N VAL A 489 14.45 6.84 3.71
CA VAL A 489 13.71 6.15 2.63
C VAL A 489 14.65 5.80 1.49
N ARG A 490 14.66 4.54 1.06
CA ARG A 490 15.27 4.15 -0.23
C ARG A 490 14.18 4.02 -1.27
N VAL A 491 14.34 4.70 -2.39
CA VAL A 491 13.35 4.71 -3.46
C VAL A 491 13.89 3.92 -4.64
N PHE A 492 13.19 2.86 -5.02
CA PHE A 492 13.53 2.05 -6.17
C PHE A 492 12.58 2.36 -7.32
N ARG A 493 13.12 2.69 -8.49
CA ARG A 493 12.35 2.81 -9.72
C ARG A 493 12.31 1.46 -10.44
N ILE A 494 11.11 1.05 -10.82
CA ILE A 494 10.84 -0.17 -11.58
C ILE A 494 9.98 0.21 -12.79
N GLU A 495 10.45 -0.15 -13.97
CA GLU A 495 9.70 0.01 -15.23
C GLU A 495 8.60 -1.07 -15.33
N ARG A 496 7.47 -0.72 -15.94
CA ARG A 496 6.41 -1.66 -16.27
C ARG A 496 6.93 -2.65 -17.30
N ASP A 497 6.75 -3.93 -17.02
CA ASP A 497 7.11 -5.01 -17.91
C ASP A 497 5.82 -5.61 -18.48
N ASP A 498 5.47 -5.20 -19.70
CA ASP A 498 4.21 -5.57 -20.34
C ASP A 498 4.10 -7.09 -20.58
N GLU A 499 5.21 -7.77 -20.91
CA GLU A 499 5.21 -9.24 -21.06
C GLU A 499 4.99 -9.94 -19.71
N TYR A 500 5.53 -9.39 -18.62
CA TYR A 500 5.27 -9.87 -17.27
C TYR A 500 3.81 -9.65 -16.87
N CYS A 501 3.26 -8.45 -17.13
CA CYS A 501 1.87 -8.13 -16.87
C CYS A 501 0.92 -9.05 -17.66
N ALA A 502 1.18 -9.26 -18.95
CA ALA A 502 0.46 -10.25 -19.75
C ALA A 502 0.57 -11.66 -19.17
N GLY A 503 1.74 -12.07 -18.69
CA GLY A 503 1.94 -13.34 -17.98
C GLY A 503 1.11 -13.45 -16.70
N MET A 504 1.02 -12.39 -15.90
CA MET A 504 0.15 -12.34 -14.72
C MET A 504 -1.33 -12.48 -15.12
N LEU A 505 -1.80 -11.73 -16.12
CA LEU A 505 -3.19 -11.81 -16.58
C LEU A 505 -3.55 -13.20 -17.12
N ARG A 506 -2.67 -13.85 -17.88
CA ARG A 506 -2.85 -15.25 -18.34
C ARG A 506 -2.95 -16.22 -17.17
N THR A 507 -2.11 -16.05 -16.16
CA THR A 507 -2.10 -16.91 -14.96
C THR A 507 -3.41 -16.75 -14.17
N LEU A 508 -3.86 -15.52 -13.96
CA LEU A 508 -5.13 -15.23 -13.28
C LEU A 508 -6.33 -15.70 -14.09
N GLY A 509 -6.28 -15.58 -15.42
CA GLY A 509 -7.28 -16.14 -16.34
C GLY A 509 -7.38 -17.65 -16.25
N ALA A 510 -6.24 -18.37 -16.27
CA ALA A 510 -6.21 -19.81 -16.07
C ALA A 510 -6.80 -20.21 -14.71
N MET A 511 -6.46 -19.50 -13.63
CA MET A 511 -7.04 -19.76 -12.30
C MET A 511 -8.57 -19.58 -12.32
N HIS A 512 -9.04 -18.51 -12.99
CA HIS A 512 -10.45 -18.20 -13.06
C HIS A 512 -11.23 -19.24 -13.86
N GLU A 513 -10.74 -19.63 -15.04
CA GLU A 513 -11.40 -20.61 -15.91
C GLU A 513 -11.35 -22.04 -15.38
N GLU A 514 -10.20 -22.49 -14.89
CA GLU A 514 -10.00 -23.88 -14.48
C GLU A 514 -10.64 -24.21 -13.13
N TYR A 515 -10.77 -23.21 -12.25
CA TYR A 515 -11.18 -23.42 -10.86
C TYR A 515 -12.41 -22.58 -10.48
N VAL A 516 -12.36 -21.27 -10.63
CA VAL A 516 -13.43 -20.37 -10.16
C VAL A 516 -14.74 -20.60 -10.91
N LEU A 517 -14.73 -20.49 -12.24
CA LEU A 517 -15.92 -20.66 -13.08
C LEU A 517 -16.49 -22.08 -13.02
N ARG A 518 -15.64 -23.07 -12.72
CA ARG A 518 -16.04 -24.47 -12.53
C ARG A 518 -16.49 -24.80 -11.11
N GLY A 519 -16.41 -23.85 -10.17
CA GLY A 519 -16.75 -24.07 -8.77
C GLY A 519 -15.88 -25.11 -8.08
N ARG A 520 -14.66 -25.35 -8.58
CA ARG A 520 -13.70 -26.31 -8.05
C ARG A 520 -12.61 -25.55 -7.30
N GLU A 521 -12.33 -25.92 -6.05
CA GLU A 521 -11.20 -25.34 -5.33
C GLU A 521 -9.87 -25.69 -6.06
N PRO A 522 -8.95 -24.72 -6.23
CA PRO A 522 -7.65 -24.98 -6.81
C PRO A 522 -6.86 -25.95 -5.91
N PRO A 523 -6.19 -26.97 -6.47
CA PRO A 523 -5.33 -27.85 -5.67
C PRO A 523 -4.07 -27.11 -5.22
N GLU A 524 -3.35 -27.69 -4.25
CA GLU A 524 -2.01 -27.22 -3.92
C GLU A 524 -1.10 -27.24 -5.14
N ARG A 525 -0.30 -26.19 -5.29
CA ARG A 525 0.68 -26.03 -6.37
C ARG A 525 0.02 -26.10 -7.74
N MET A 526 -1.11 -25.42 -7.91
CA MET A 526 -2.03 -25.54 -9.06
C MET A 526 -1.37 -25.41 -10.44
N PHE A 527 -0.26 -24.68 -10.55
CA PHE A 527 0.48 -24.49 -11.81
C PHE A 527 1.93 -24.98 -11.76
N SER A 528 2.29 -25.82 -10.79
CA SER A 528 3.67 -26.29 -10.61
C SER A 528 4.15 -27.29 -11.67
N ASP A 529 3.27 -27.76 -12.54
CA ASP A 529 3.58 -28.59 -13.71
C ASP A 529 3.68 -27.77 -15.00
N ARG A 530 3.53 -26.44 -14.93
CA ARG A 530 3.50 -25.55 -16.09
C ARG A 530 4.80 -24.75 -16.22
N ASP A 531 5.47 -24.88 -17.37
CA ASP A 531 6.72 -24.14 -17.64
C ASP A 531 6.54 -22.62 -17.60
N TRP A 532 5.43 -22.12 -18.17
CA TRP A 532 5.12 -20.69 -18.20
C TRP A 532 4.97 -20.09 -16.80
N TYR A 533 4.59 -20.90 -15.81
CA TYR A 533 4.44 -20.44 -14.43
C TYR A 533 5.82 -20.17 -13.81
N PHE A 534 6.79 -21.05 -14.03
CA PHE A 534 8.17 -20.82 -13.58
C PHE A 534 8.88 -19.71 -14.37
N ASP A 535 8.52 -19.48 -15.64
CA ASP A 535 8.96 -18.29 -16.37
C ASP A 535 8.49 -17.00 -15.69
N LEU A 536 7.22 -16.95 -15.25
CA LEU A 536 6.68 -15.81 -14.50
C LEU A 536 7.43 -15.60 -13.17
N VAL A 537 7.68 -16.68 -12.41
CA VAL A 537 8.45 -16.61 -11.15
C VAL A 537 9.89 -16.11 -11.40
N ARG A 538 10.58 -16.66 -12.40
CA ARG A 538 11.94 -16.22 -12.77
C ARG A 538 11.97 -14.76 -13.21
N ARG A 539 10.98 -14.32 -13.98
CA ARG A 539 10.85 -12.93 -14.42
C ARG A 539 10.59 -11.98 -13.25
N THR A 540 9.80 -12.40 -12.27
CA THR A 540 9.58 -11.65 -11.00
C THR A 540 10.92 -11.35 -10.32
N VAL A 541 11.80 -12.35 -10.19
CA VAL A 541 13.14 -12.18 -9.61
C VAL A 541 14.03 -11.30 -10.49
N LYS A 542 13.97 -11.46 -11.82
CA LYS A 542 14.74 -10.65 -12.76
C LYS A 542 14.38 -9.17 -12.66
N ILE A 543 13.10 -8.83 -12.61
CA ILE A 543 12.61 -7.44 -12.47
C ILE A 543 13.10 -6.86 -11.14
N ALA A 544 12.98 -7.59 -10.03
CA ALA A 544 13.44 -7.13 -8.72
C ALA A 544 14.94 -6.83 -8.68
N LYS A 545 15.76 -7.70 -9.29
CA LYS A 545 17.21 -7.51 -9.42
C LYS A 545 17.59 -6.38 -10.38
N GLY A 546 16.75 -6.10 -11.37
CA GLY A 546 16.92 -5.01 -12.32
C GLY A 546 16.36 -3.67 -11.84
N ALA A 547 15.74 -3.61 -10.66
CA ALA A 547 15.24 -2.38 -10.08
C ALA A 547 16.40 -1.39 -9.88
N THR A 548 16.19 -0.14 -10.28
CA THR A 548 17.19 0.91 -10.14
C THR A 548 16.98 1.60 -8.80
N LEU A 549 18.01 1.68 -7.96
CA LEU A 549 18.00 2.61 -6.83
C LEU A 549 17.95 4.03 -7.43
N TRP A 550 16.80 4.67 -7.30
CA TRP A 550 16.56 5.99 -7.87
C TRP A 550 17.18 7.06 -6.98
N GLU A 551 16.98 6.95 -5.67
CA GLU A 551 17.56 7.85 -4.67
C GLU A 551 17.51 7.26 -3.25
N GLU A 552 18.29 7.89 -2.36
CA GLU A 552 18.22 7.69 -0.91
C GLU A 552 17.90 9.02 -0.25
N ILE A 553 16.79 9.07 0.50
CA ILE A 553 16.39 10.23 1.29
C ILE A 553 16.79 9.92 2.74
N PRO A 554 17.85 10.54 3.30
CA PRO A 554 18.48 10.10 4.56
C PRO A 554 17.70 10.51 5.83
N TYR A 555 16.53 11.13 5.67
CA TYR A 555 15.69 11.66 6.73
C TYR A 555 14.22 11.37 6.46
N HIS A 556 13.37 11.64 7.45
CA HIS A 556 11.91 11.69 7.29
C HIS A 556 11.47 13.14 7.31
N ALA A 557 10.88 13.62 6.22
CA ALA A 557 10.48 15.02 6.13
C ALA A 557 9.26 15.28 7.02
N ARG A 558 9.18 16.50 7.56
CA ARG A 558 8.03 16.97 8.34
C ARG A 558 7.22 17.97 7.53
N LEU A 559 5.90 17.82 7.58
CA LEU A 559 4.97 18.79 7.03
C LEU A 559 5.15 20.13 7.76
N PRO A 560 5.32 21.24 7.03
CA PRO A 560 5.49 22.56 7.66
C PRO A 560 4.30 22.95 8.54
N GLY A 561 4.58 23.42 9.75
CA GLY A 561 3.56 23.88 10.71
C GLY A 561 2.81 22.77 11.44
N GLU A 562 3.10 21.50 11.14
CA GLU A 562 2.46 20.35 11.79
C GLU A 562 3.32 19.84 12.96
N ALA A 563 2.66 19.35 14.01
CA ALA A 563 3.35 18.67 15.10
C ALA A 563 3.22 17.16 15.03
N TYR A 564 4.13 16.48 15.71
CA TYR A 564 4.39 15.06 15.62
C TYR A 564 4.65 14.50 17.02
N ASP A 565 4.21 13.27 17.28
CA ASP A 565 4.62 12.57 18.50
C ASP A 565 6.06 12.08 18.34
N GLU A 566 6.96 12.65 19.15
CA GLU A 566 8.40 12.37 19.09
C GLU A 566 8.80 11.14 19.90
N ARG A 567 7.86 10.56 20.65
CA ARG A 567 8.15 9.44 21.55
C ARG A 567 7.98 8.10 20.84
N PRO A 568 8.99 7.20 20.87
CA PRO A 568 8.88 5.88 20.28
C PRO A 568 7.93 4.94 21.05
N PHE A 569 7.62 5.26 22.31
CA PHE A 569 6.69 4.49 23.14
C PHE A 569 5.67 5.42 23.78
N LEU A 570 4.43 4.94 23.92
CA LEU A 570 3.43 5.65 24.71
C LEU A 570 3.79 5.56 26.20
N PRO A 571 3.49 6.60 27.00
CA PRO A 571 3.69 6.54 28.45
C PRO A 571 2.93 5.36 29.04
N ALA A 572 3.50 4.78 30.10
CA ALA A 572 2.76 3.82 30.91
C ALA A 572 1.51 4.54 31.43
N SER A 573 0.33 4.00 31.16
CA SER A 573 -0.88 4.49 31.82
C SER A 573 -0.71 4.24 33.30
N GLY A 574 -0.59 5.32 34.08
CA GLY A 574 -0.62 5.29 35.54
C GLY A 574 -1.92 4.73 36.10
#